data_AF-A0A318V722-F1
#
_entry.id   AF-A0A318V722-F1
#
_cell.length_a   1.000
_cell.length_b   1.000
_cell.length_c   1.000
_cell.angle_alpha   90.00
_cell.angle_beta   90.00
_cell.angle_gamma   90.00
#
_symmetry.space_group_name_H-M   'P 1'
#
loop_
_entity.id
_entity.type
_entity.pdbx_description
1 polymer ?
#
loop_
_entity_poly.entity_id
_entity_poly.type
_entity_poly.pdbx_seq_one_letter_code
_entity_poly.pdbx_strand_id
1 'polypeptide(L)'
;MLLATFGIAFTTLQSYSVATSLEDAFGIQPYYSGIGMALIVGLIIFGGVKRIAQVAEILVPIMAGGYLLIALIVLAMNLSAIPDTLVMIVKSAFGLEPAFGGGIGAAILMGVKRGLFSNEAGLGSAPNVAAVAHIPHPANQGIVQAFSVFIDTIVLCTCTALIILLGSAYDPSSTDTVQGVALTQASLATHMGDYGRMFVSIALLLFGFSTILYNYYLGENSVSYLTKSGNHGFYMNAFRVIIICLCCTGAILDLGTVFAFADLSMGLLALVNLFALALLFKVAKRVMKDFDDQRKEGNKTPTFEAVRFQDLELDQESWPTNDSHR
;
A
#
# COMPACT_ATOMS: atom_id res chain seq x y z
N MET A 1 13.73 -0.66 -11.00
CA MET A 1 12.29 -0.97 -10.95
C MET A 1 11.59 -0.24 -9.81
N LEU A 2 12.07 -0.33 -8.57
CA LEU A 2 11.47 0.38 -7.42
C LEU A 2 11.18 1.87 -7.69
N LEU A 3 12.17 2.61 -8.22
CA LEU A 3 11.99 4.02 -8.65
C LEU A 3 10.89 4.23 -9.69
N ALA A 4 10.80 3.36 -10.70
CA ALA A 4 9.82 3.50 -11.78
C ALA A 4 8.40 3.18 -11.29
N THR A 5 8.26 2.14 -10.47
CA THR A 5 6.96 1.70 -9.93
C THR A 5 6.46 2.69 -8.86
N PHE A 6 7.22 2.87 -7.77
CA PHE A 6 6.78 3.69 -6.63
C PHE A 6 7.00 5.18 -6.91
N GLY A 7 8.22 5.55 -7.28
CA GLY A 7 8.59 6.95 -7.51
C GLY A 7 7.95 7.61 -8.74
N ILE A 8 7.33 6.86 -9.66
CA ILE A 8 6.70 7.44 -10.85
C ILE A 8 5.27 6.92 -11.05
N ALA A 9 5.10 5.62 -11.29
CA ALA A 9 3.82 5.07 -11.71
C ALA A 9 2.73 5.22 -10.62
N PHE A 10 3.03 4.79 -9.39
CA PHE A 10 2.07 4.82 -8.29
C PHE A 10 1.79 6.24 -7.82
N THR A 11 2.78 7.14 -7.88
CA THR A 11 2.54 8.57 -7.58
C THR A 11 1.51 9.17 -8.52
N THR A 12 1.67 8.91 -9.82
CA THR A 12 0.71 9.36 -10.85
C THR A 12 -0.68 8.77 -10.62
N LEU A 13 -0.75 7.46 -10.34
CA LEU A 13 -2.00 6.73 -10.13
C LEU A 13 -2.75 7.23 -8.88
N GLN A 14 -2.05 7.47 -7.78
CA GLN A 14 -2.68 7.99 -6.56
C GLN A 14 -3.20 9.42 -6.75
N SER A 15 -2.46 10.27 -7.47
CA SER A 15 -2.95 11.62 -7.79
C SER A 15 -4.23 11.57 -8.64
N TYR A 16 -4.27 10.69 -9.63
CA TYR A 16 -5.46 10.44 -10.45
C TYR A 16 -6.67 10.00 -9.61
N SER A 17 -6.48 8.98 -8.74
CA SER A 17 -7.55 8.44 -7.90
C SER A 17 -8.11 9.48 -6.93
N VAL A 18 -7.26 10.32 -6.34
CA VAL A 18 -7.69 11.40 -5.45
C VAL A 18 -8.44 12.48 -6.22
N ALA A 19 -7.92 12.93 -7.35
CA ALA A 19 -8.51 14.03 -8.12
C ALA A 19 -9.92 13.69 -8.63
N THR A 20 -10.08 12.48 -9.18
CA THR A 20 -11.39 11.99 -9.66
C THR A 20 -12.39 11.77 -8.52
N SER A 21 -11.94 11.31 -7.36
CA SER A 21 -12.81 11.15 -6.19
C SER A 21 -13.31 12.47 -5.64
N LEU A 22 -12.48 13.51 -5.67
CA LEU A 22 -12.85 14.86 -5.25
C LEU A 22 -13.79 15.53 -6.27
N GLU A 23 -13.59 15.26 -7.56
CA GLU A 23 -14.51 15.70 -8.60
C GLU A 23 -15.90 15.08 -8.42
N ASP A 24 -15.99 13.76 -8.21
CA ASP A 24 -17.28 13.08 -8.01
C ASP A 24 -18.00 13.52 -6.73
N ALA A 25 -17.28 13.69 -5.62
CA ALA A 25 -17.90 14.00 -4.33
C ALA A 25 -18.19 15.49 -4.12
N PHE A 26 -17.34 16.37 -4.66
CA PHE A 26 -17.37 17.81 -4.35
C PHE A 26 -17.42 18.71 -5.59
N GLY A 27 -17.36 18.15 -6.81
CA GLY A 27 -17.32 18.94 -8.05
C GLY A 27 -16.01 19.71 -8.25
N ILE A 28 -14.94 19.34 -7.54
CA ILE A 28 -13.64 20.00 -7.65
C ILE A 28 -12.96 19.51 -8.93
N GLN A 29 -12.72 20.43 -9.87
CA GLN A 29 -12.07 20.08 -11.14
C GLN A 29 -10.68 19.47 -10.89
N PRO A 30 -10.29 18.39 -11.60
CA PRO A 30 -9.11 17.60 -11.26
C PRO A 30 -7.80 18.38 -11.17
N TYR A 31 -7.61 19.43 -11.99
CA TYR A 31 -6.40 20.25 -11.93
C TYR A 31 -6.25 21.01 -10.60
N TYR A 32 -7.35 21.45 -9.96
CA TYR A 32 -7.28 22.09 -8.65
C TYR A 32 -6.82 21.10 -7.58
N SER A 33 -7.36 19.88 -7.62
CA SER A 33 -6.95 18.78 -6.74
C SER A 33 -5.47 18.44 -6.94
N GLY A 34 -5.02 18.34 -8.19
CA GLY A 34 -3.61 18.10 -8.53
C GLY A 34 -2.66 19.19 -8.01
N ILE A 35 -3.01 20.47 -8.21
CA ILE A 35 -2.24 21.60 -7.68
C ILE A 35 -2.19 21.59 -6.15
N GLY A 36 -3.35 21.37 -5.49
CA GLY A 36 -3.43 21.28 -4.04
C GLY A 36 -2.54 20.16 -3.47
N MET A 37 -2.62 18.97 -4.07
CA MET A 37 -1.77 17.83 -3.72
C MET A 37 -0.29 18.15 -3.93
N ALA A 38 0.07 18.71 -5.08
CA ALA A 38 1.45 19.06 -5.41
C ALA A 38 2.06 20.06 -4.42
N LEU A 39 1.28 21.07 -3.99
CA LEU A 39 1.71 22.06 -3.00
C LEU A 39 1.98 21.43 -1.62
N ILE A 40 1.03 20.63 -1.12
CA ILE A 40 1.14 20.02 0.21
C ILE A 40 2.25 18.96 0.22
N VAL A 41 2.30 18.10 -0.79
CA VAL A 41 3.37 17.10 -0.96
C VAL A 41 4.72 17.81 -1.05
N GLY A 42 4.84 18.84 -1.89
CA GLY A 42 6.06 19.64 -2.04
C GLY A 42 6.57 20.18 -0.70
N LEU A 43 5.73 20.85 0.07
CA LEU A 43 6.09 21.42 1.37
C LEU A 43 6.66 20.38 2.35
N ILE A 44 6.18 19.14 2.27
CA ILE A 44 6.61 18.05 3.15
C ILE A 44 7.89 17.40 2.66
N ILE A 45 7.98 17.04 1.38
CA ILE A 45 9.13 16.31 0.84
C ILE A 45 10.41 17.15 0.84
N PHE A 46 10.31 18.48 0.71
CA PHE A 46 11.45 19.38 0.88
C PHE A 46 11.93 19.46 2.34
N GLY A 47 11.11 19.10 3.31
CA GLY A 47 11.51 18.95 4.72
C GLY A 47 12.24 17.65 5.04
N GLY A 48 12.38 16.74 4.08
CA GLY A 48 13.10 15.47 4.22
C GLY A 48 12.34 14.37 4.98
N VAL A 49 12.99 13.21 5.09
CA VAL A 49 12.41 11.96 5.63
C VAL A 49 11.81 12.12 7.03
N LYS A 50 12.45 12.91 7.91
CA LYS A 50 11.95 13.13 9.27
C LYS A 50 10.58 13.80 9.29
N ARG A 51 10.35 14.79 8.42
CA ARG A 51 9.04 15.45 8.31
C ARG A 51 7.99 14.49 7.73
N ILE A 52 8.37 13.67 6.75
CA ILE A 52 7.49 12.65 6.17
C ILE A 52 7.02 11.67 7.25
N ALA A 53 7.95 11.14 8.06
CA ALA A 53 7.63 10.23 9.15
C ALA A 53 6.66 10.85 10.16
N GLN A 54 6.93 12.09 10.60
CA GLN A 54 6.06 12.82 11.54
C GLN A 54 4.64 13.03 11.01
N VAL A 55 4.48 13.34 9.72
CA VAL A 55 3.15 13.48 9.10
C VAL A 55 2.45 12.12 9.01
N ALA A 56 3.16 11.07 8.59
CA ALA A 56 2.61 9.73 8.46
C ALA A 56 2.15 9.16 9.81
N GLU A 57 2.92 9.36 10.88
CA GLU A 57 2.59 8.93 12.25
C GLU A 57 1.24 9.46 12.74
N ILE A 58 0.85 10.67 12.33
CA ILE A 58 -0.43 11.28 12.70
C ILE A 58 -1.53 10.87 11.72
N LEU A 59 -1.24 10.88 10.42
CA LEU A 59 -2.25 10.69 9.38
C LEU A 59 -2.72 9.24 9.31
N VAL A 60 -1.80 8.27 9.38
CA VAL A 60 -2.10 6.84 9.21
C VAL A 60 -3.14 6.35 10.22
N PRO A 61 -3.02 6.60 11.53
CA PRO A 61 -4.03 6.18 12.51
C PRO A 61 -5.40 6.82 12.28
N ILE A 62 -5.43 8.10 11.86
CA ILE A 62 -6.69 8.82 11.60
C ILE A 62 -7.40 8.22 10.39
N MET A 63 -6.70 8.00 9.28
CA MET A 63 -7.32 7.48 8.06
C MET A 63 -7.76 6.02 8.23
N ALA A 64 -6.91 5.16 8.81
CA ALA A 64 -7.23 3.74 8.99
C ALA A 64 -8.32 3.55 10.04
N GLY A 65 -8.21 4.25 11.19
CA GLY A 65 -9.21 4.20 12.25
C GLY A 65 -10.55 4.77 11.82
N GLY A 66 -10.55 5.91 11.12
CA GLY A 66 -11.77 6.52 10.59
C GLY A 66 -12.48 5.62 9.58
N TYR A 67 -11.74 5.06 8.61
CA TYR A 67 -12.33 4.16 7.62
C TYR A 67 -12.86 2.87 8.26
N LEU A 68 -12.08 2.26 9.16
CA LEU A 68 -12.51 1.06 9.88
C LEU A 68 -13.77 1.32 10.71
N LEU A 69 -13.88 2.47 11.38
CA LEU A 69 -15.06 2.83 12.16
C LEU A 69 -16.32 2.87 11.28
N ILE A 70 -16.26 3.56 10.15
CA ILE A 70 -17.39 3.64 9.21
C ILE A 70 -17.72 2.27 8.63
N ALA A 71 -16.70 1.48 8.28
CA ALA A 71 -16.91 0.13 7.81
C ALA A 71 -17.63 -0.74 8.84
N LEU A 72 -17.22 -0.69 10.11
CA LEU A 72 -17.86 -1.44 11.19
C LEU A 72 -19.31 -0.99 11.41
N ILE A 73 -19.63 0.29 11.26
CA ILE A 73 -21.01 0.80 11.32
C ILE A 73 -21.86 0.17 10.21
N VAL A 74 -21.38 0.19 8.96
CA VAL A 74 -22.12 -0.39 7.82
C VAL A 74 -22.29 -1.90 7.96
N LEU A 75 -21.25 -2.60 8.43
CA LEU A 75 -21.33 -4.04 8.68
C LEU A 75 -22.31 -4.36 9.81
N ALA A 76 -22.34 -3.56 10.88
CA ALA A 76 -23.31 -3.73 11.96
C ALA A 76 -24.76 -3.52 11.48
N MET A 77 -24.99 -2.60 10.54
CA MET A 77 -26.31 -2.39 9.90
C MET A 77 -26.75 -3.58 9.05
N ASN A 78 -25.80 -4.35 8.51
CA ASN A 78 -26.04 -5.46 7.57
C ASN A 78 -25.64 -6.83 8.14
N LEU A 79 -25.61 -6.97 9.48
CA LEU A 79 -24.97 -8.09 10.16
C LEU A 79 -25.51 -9.46 9.72
N SER A 80 -26.80 -9.55 9.43
CA SER A 80 -27.45 -10.80 8.99
C SER A 80 -27.04 -11.26 7.59
N ALA A 81 -26.62 -10.34 6.72
CA ALA A 81 -26.27 -10.64 5.33
C ALA A 81 -24.79 -11.00 5.15
N ILE A 82 -23.92 -10.63 6.11
CA ILE A 82 -22.47 -10.88 6.04
C ILE A 82 -22.12 -12.35 5.77
N PRO A 83 -22.68 -13.35 6.48
CA PRO A 83 -22.31 -14.74 6.26
C PRO A 83 -22.61 -15.20 4.82
N ASP A 84 -23.78 -14.82 4.29
CA ASP A 84 -24.19 -15.20 2.93
C ASP A 84 -23.31 -14.53 1.88
N THR A 85 -22.95 -13.26 2.07
CA THR A 85 -22.02 -12.55 1.17
C THR A 85 -20.62 -13.18 1.17
N LEU A 86 -20.11 -13.60 2.33
CA LEU A 86 -18.81 -14.30 2.40
C LEU A 86 -18.84 -15.65 1.68
N VAL A 87 -19.93 -16.41 1.84
CA VAL A 87 -20.12 -17.68 1.14
C VAL A 87 -20.21 -17.45 -0.37
N MET A 88 -20.91 -16.39 -0.81
CA MET A 88 -20.98 -15.99 -2.21
C MET A 88 -19.58 -15.71 -2.77
N ILE A 89 -18.76 -14.86 -2.12
CA ILE A 89 -17.38 -14.56 -2.56
C ILE A 89 -16.58 -15.84 -2.80
N VAL A 90 -16.63 -16.80 -1.86
CA VAL A 90 -15.91 -18.07 -1.99
C VAL A 90 -16.46 -18.89 -3.16
N LYS A 91 -17.79 -19.02 -3.28
CA LYS A 91 -18.41 -19.77 -4.38
C LYS A 91 -18.09 -19.17 -5.75
N SER A 92 -18.16 -17.85 -5.89
CA SER A 92 -17.84 -17.15 -7.14
C SER A 92 -16.36 -17.31 -7.49
N ALA A 93 -15.46 -17.21 -6.51
CA ALA A 93 -14.01 -17.35 -6.72
C ALA A 93 -13.62 -18.75 -7.24
N PHE A 94 -14.28 -19.81 -6.75
CA PHE A 94 -14.05 -21.18 -7.20
C PHE A 94 -14.98 -21.62 -8.35
N GLY A 95 -15.79 -20.70 -8.90
CA GLY A 95 -16.72 -20.98 -9.99
C GLY A 95 -17.79 -22.04 -9.67
N LEU A 96 -18.12 -22.17 -8.39
CA LEU A 96 -19.18 -23.07 -7.90
C LEU A 96 -20.59 -22.50 -8.14
N GLU A 97 -20.68 -21.29 -8.71
CA GLU A 97 -21.91 -20.68 -9.20
C GLU A 97 -22.07 -20.90 -10.71
N PRO A 98 -23.26 -21.34 -11.19
CA PRO A 98 -23.50 -21.62 -12.61
C PRO A 98 -23.22 -20.44 -13.55
N ALA A 99 -23.29 -19.21 -13.06
CA ALA A 99 -23.01 -17.98 -13.82
C ALA A 99 -21.51 -17.66 -13.99
N PHE A 100 -20.62 -18.32 -13.24
CA PHE A 100 -19.19 -17.93 -13.14
C PHE A 100 -18.20 -19.02 -13.59
N GLY A 101 -18.66 -20.16 -14.11
CA GLY A 101 -17.80 -21.30 -14.49
C GLY A 101 -16.70 -20.99 -15.53
N GLY A 102 -16.85 -19.93 -16.33
CA GLY A 102 -15.83 -19.46 -17.28
C GLY A 102 -14.89 -18.36 -16.75
N GLY A 103 -15.16 -17.82 -15.55
CA GLY A 103 -14.53 -16.60 -15.01
C GLY A 103 -13.50 -16.82 -13.91
N ILE A 104 -13.28 -18.06 -13.44
CA ILE A 104 -12.37 -18.37 -12.32
C ILE A 104 -10.97 -17.76 -12.53
N GLY A 105 -10.39 -17.96 -13.72
CA GLY A 105 -9.07 -17.45 -14.04
C GLY A 105 -9.01 -15.91 -14.02
N ALA A 106 -10.07 -15.24 -14.49
CA ALA A 106 -10.16 -13.78 -14.46
C ALA A 106 -10.33 -13.24 -13.04
N ALA A 107 -11.16 -13.91 -12.22
CA ALA A 107 -11.38 -13.55 -10.82
C ALA A 107 -10.10 -13.70 -9.99
N ILE A 108 -9.38 -14.82 -10.13
CA ILE A 108 -8.09 -15.04 -9.47
C ILE A 108 -7.06 -14.02 -9.96
N LEU A 109 -6.94 -13.80 -11.28
CA LEU A 109 -5.97 -12.86 -11.83
C LEU A 109 -6.23 -11.42 -11.36
N MET A 110 -7.49 -10.96 -11.41
CA MET A 110 -7.89 -9.65 -10.89
C MET A 110 -7.64 -9.55 -9.38
N GLY A 111 -7.99 -10.59 -8.62
CA GLY A 111 -7.80 -10.64 -7.17
C GLY A 111 -6.33 -10.57 -6.78
N VAL A 112 -5.47 -11.36 -7.41
CA VAL A 112 -4.00 -11.32 -7.20
C VAL A 112 -3.45 -9.96 -7.60
N LYS A 113 -3.82 -9.45 -8.78
CA LYS A 113 -3.35 -8.16 -9.29
C LYS A 113 -3.70 -7.00 -8.35
N ARG A 114 -4.95 -6.92 -7.89
CA ARG A 114 -5.41 -5.85 -6.98
C ARG A 114 -4.92 -6.06 -5.55
N GLY A 115 -4.82 -7.30 -5.09
CA GLY A 115 -4.24 -7.65 -3.80
C GLY A 115 -2.77 -7.24 -3.68
N LEU A 116 -1.96 -7.55 -4.70
CA LEU A 116 -0.55 -7.12 -4.78
C LEU A 116 -0.39 -5.60 -4.76
N PHE A 117 -1.33 -4.87 -5.38
CA PHE A 117 -1.33 -3.41 -5.37
C PHE A 117 -1.66 -2.84 -3.98
N SER A 118 -2.51 -3.50 -3.20
CA SER A 118 -2.91 -3.05 -1.87
C SER A 118 -1.85 -3.32 -0.81
N ASN A 119 -1.40 -4.57 -0.71
CA ASN A 119 -0.55 -5.00 0.40
C ASN A 119 0.94 -5.08 0.07
N GLU A 120 1.30 -4.88 -1.19
CA GLU A 120 2.68 -4.89 -1.68
C GLU A 120 3.45 -6.19 -1.40
N ALA A 121 2.74 -7.28 -1.12
CA ALA A 121 3.34 -8.56 -0.80
C ALA A 121 4.19 -9.04 -1.99
N GLY A 122 5.49 -9.24 -1.75
CA GLY A 122 6.42 -9.68 -2.79
C GLY A 122 6.93 -8.59 -3.73
N LEU A 123 6.54 -7.32 -3.57
CA LEU A 123 7.11 -6.19 -4.35
C LEU A 123 8.48 -5.74 -3.86
N GLY A 124 8.84 -6.06 -2.60
CA GLY A 124 10.14 -5.68 -2.03
C GLY A 124 10.25 -4.21 -1.65
N SER A 125 9.15 -3.47 -1.65
CA SER A 125 9.04 -2.08 -1.21
C SER A 125 9.07 -1.95 0.31
N ALA A 126 8.15 -2.62 1.02
CA ALA A 126 8.01 -2.55 2.47
C ALA A 126 9.32 -2.81 3.27
N PRO A 127 10.21 -3.75 2.85
CA PRO A 127 11.51 -3.94 3.49
C PRO A 127 12.40 -2.68 3.53
N ASN A 128 12.25 -1.74 2.60
CA ASN A 128 13.05 -0.50 2.59
C ASN A 128 12.70 0.41 3.78
N VAL A 129 11.42 0.49 4.16
CA VAL A 129 10.98 1.22 5.36
C VAL A 129 11.34 0.43 6.61
N ALA A 130 11.24 -0.90 6.56
CA ALA A 130 11.63 -1.75 7.68
C ALA A 130 13.12 -1.70 8.01
N ALA A 131 13.97 -1.49 7.01
CA ALA A 131 15.43 -1.47 7.18
C ALA A 131 15.93 -0.30 8.05
N VAL A 132 15.13 0.78 8.20
CA VAL A 132 15.49 1.93 9.06
C VAL A 132 14.94 1.79 10.48
N ALA A 133 14.18 0.73 10.78
CA ALA A 133 13.62 0.51 12.11
C ALA A 133 14.70 0.08 13.10
N HIS A 134 14.77 0.75 14.24
CA HIS A 134 15.66 0.36 15.32
C HIS A 134 15.04 -0.79 16.12
N ILE A 135 15.44 -2.01 15.80
CA ILE A 135 14.85 -3.25 16.30
C ILE A 135 15.94 -4.24 16.75
N PRO A 136 15.70 -5.04 17.80
CA PRO A 136 16.74 -5.91 18.35
C PRO A 136 17.05 -7.11 17.45
N HIS A 137 16.13 -7.51 16.56
CA HIS A 137 16.35 -8.63 15.64
C HIS A 137 15.50 -8.47 14.38
N PRO A 138 16.03 -8.70 13.16
CA PRO A 138 15.35 -8.42 11.88
C PRO A 138 14.00 -9.14 11.73
N ALA A 139 13.89 -10.36 12.27
CA ALA A 139 12.64 -11.11 12.30
C ALA A 139 11.48 -10.37 13.02
N ASN A 140 11.75 -9.55 14.04
CA ASN A 140 10.70 -8.75 14.70
C ASN A 140 10.01 -7.83 13.69
N GLN A 141 10.79 -7.13 12.87
CA GLN A 141 10.24 -6.21 11.88
C GLN A 141 9.60 -6.95 10.70
N GLY A 142 10.06 -8.16 10.39
CA GLY A 142 9.38 -9.05 9.44
C GLY A 142 7.97 -9.45 9.91
N ILE A 143 7.82 -9.77 11.20
CA ILE A 143 6.52 -10.12 11.80
C ILE A 143 5.57 -8.92 11.79
N VAL A 144 6.06 -7.72 12.14
CA VAL A 144 5.26 -6.48 12.09
C VAL A 144 4.75 -6.20 10.67
N GLN A 145 5.60 -6.37 9.65
CA GLN A 145 5.19 -6.22 8.25
C GLN A 145 4.19 -7.29 7.80
N ALA A 146 4.34 -8.54 8.22
CA ALA A 146 3.36 -9.58 7.92
C ALA A 146 1.99 -9.24 8.55
N PHE A 147 2.00 -8.66 9.76
CA PHE A 147 0.79 -8.19 10.43
C PHE A 147 0.16 -6.99 9.72
N SER A 148 0.94 -6.05 9.18
CA SER A 148 0.37 -4.93 8.40
C SER A 148 -0.36 -5.41 7.14
N VAL A 149 0.18 -6.43 6.45
CA VAL A 149 -0.50 -7.08 5.30
C VAL A 149 -1.83 -7.71 5.73
N PHE A 150 -1.87 -8.35 6.89
CA PHE A 150 -3.11 -8.92 7.43
C PHE A 150 -4.17 -7.84 7.68
N ILE A 151 -3.80 -6.75 8.35
CA ILE A 151 -4.72 -5.64 8.62
C ILE A 151 -5.22 -5.00 7.31
N ASP A 152 -4.32 -4.76 6.35
CA ASP A 152 -4.70 -4.18 5.07
C ASP A 152 -5.69 -5.08 4.30
N THR A 153 -5.29 -6.31 3.98
CA THR A 153 -6.07 -7.15 3.06
C THR A 153 -7.22 -7.87 3.75
N ILE A 154 -6.97 -8.51 4.89
CA ILE A 154 -7.97 -9.37 5.56
C ILE A 154 -8.98 -8.53 6.32
N VAL A 155 -8.57 -7.40 6.89
CA VAL A 155 -9.48 -6.53 7.64
C VAL A 155 -10.03 -5.44 6.73
N LEU A 156 -9.20 -4.50 6.26
CA LEU A 156 -9.69 -3.31 5.56
C LEU A 156 -10.28 -3.64 4.18
N CYS A 157 -9.56 -4.34 3.30
CA CYS A 157 -10.07 -4.65 1.95
C CYS A 157 -11.30 -5.56 1.99
N THR A 158 -11.36 -6.50 2.94
CA THR A 158 -12.55 -7.35 3.11
C THR A 158 -13.74 -6.53 3.57
N CYS A 159 -13.55 -5.59 4.51
CA CYS A 159 -14.60 -4.65 4.89
C CYS A 159 -15.08 -3.82 3.68
N THR A 160 -14.16 -3.29 2.87
CA THR A 160 -14.50 -2.56 1.64
C THR A 160 -15.30 -3.42 0.66
N ALA A 161 -14.87 -4.68 0.45
CA ALA A 161 -15.58 -5.60 -0.42
C ALA A 161 -17.01 -5.90 0.08
N LEU A 162 -17.18 -6.09 1.39
CA LEU A 162 -18.49 -6.28 2.00
C LEU A 162 -19.38 -5.03 1.86
N ILE A 163 -18.85 -3.82 2.07
CA ILE A 163 -19.59 -2.57 1.84
C ILE A 163 -20.12 -2.50 0.40
N ILE A 164 -19.28 -2.86 -0.57
CA ILE A 164 -19.63 -2.87 -2.00
C ILE A 164 -20.71 -3.91 -2.29
N LEU A 165 -20.52 -5.15 -1.84
CA LEU A 165 -21.42 -6.27 -2.16
C LEU A 165 -22.74 -6.24 -1.40
N LEU A 166 -22.78 -5.60 -0.23
CA LEU A 166 -24.01 -5.38 0.54
C LEU A 166 -24.78 -4.15 0.05
N GLY A 167 -24.13 -3.27 -0.73
CA GLY A 167 -24.78 -2.12 -1.34
C GLY A 167 -25.49 -2.46 -2.65
N SER A 168 -26.39 -1.59 -3.10
CA SER A 168 -27.10 -1.76 -4.37
C SER A 168 -26.37 -1.15 -5.58
N ALA A 169 -25.18 -0.57 -5.38
CA ALA A 169 -24.41 0.10 -6.43
C ALA A 169 -23.65 -0.89 -7.33
N TYR A 170 -23.38 -2.10 -6.83
CA TYR A 170 -22.76 -3.17 -7.60
C TYR A 170 -23.83 -4.08 -8.18
N ASP A 171 -23.95 -4.10 -9.51
CA ASP A 171 -24.82 -5.03 -10.24
C ASP A 171 -24.00 -5.82 -11.26
N PRO A 172 -23.72 -7.11 -11.02
CA PRO A 172 -22.94 -7.94 -11.94
C PRO A 172 -23.64 -8.18 -13.29
N SER A 173 -24.93 -7.87 -13.44
CA SER A 173 -25.69 -8.01 -14.68
C SER A 173 -25.68 -6.75 -15.56
N SER A 174 -25.22 -5.61 -15.03
CA SER A 174 -25.18 -4.33 -15.75
C SER A 174 -23.82 -4.07 -16.39
N THR A 175 -23.83 -3.72 -17.68
CA THR A 175 -22.64 -3.27 -18.42
C THR A 175 -22.22 -1.83 -18.09
N ASP A 176 -23.11 -1.04 -17.47
CA ASP A 176 -22.86 0.35 -17.06
C ASP A 176 -22.55 0.44 -15.56
N THR A 177 -21.77 -0.51 -15.04
CA THR A 177 -21.38 -0.49 -13.63
C THR A 177 -20.36 0.61 -13.37
N VAL A 178 -20.65 1.44 -12.37
CA VAL A 178 -19.68 2.37 -11.80
C VAL A 178 -18.44 1.57 -11.37
N GLN A 179 -17.24 2.03 -11.72
CA GLN A 179 -15.99 1.30 -11.46
C GLN A 179 -15.08 2.03 -10.47
N GLY A 180 -14.15 1.27 -9.88
CA GLY A 180 -13.07 1.81 -9.06
C GLY A 180 -13.58 2.57 -7.84
N VAL A 181 -13.00 3.76 -7.60
CA VAL A 181 -13.32 4.59 -6.43
C VAL A 181 -14.79 5.00 -6.40
N ALA A 182 -15.34 5.35 -7.56
CA ALA A 182 -16.73 5.77 -7.67
C ALA A 182 -17.70 4.65 -7.24
N LEU A 183 -17.33 3.37 -7.44
CA LEU A 183 -18.14 2.24 -6.97
C LEU A 183 -18.16 2.19 -5.44
N THR A 184 -17.01 2.36 -4.78
CA THR A 184 -16.92 2.38 -3.33
C THR A 184 -17.71 3.56 -2.75
N GLN A 185 -17.61 4.74 -3.38
CA GLN A 185 -18.38 5.94 -3.04
C GLN A 185 -19.88 5.71 -3.15
N ALA A 186 -20.34 5.20 -4.31
CA ALA A 186 -21.74 4.89 -4.55
C ALA A 186 -22.26 3.83 -3.58
N SER A 187 -21.48 2.77 -3.33
CA SER A 187 -21.85 1.70 -2.40
C SER A 187 -21.99 2.23 -0.98
N LEU A 188 -21.05 3.04 -0.49
CA LEU A 188 -21.19 3.62 0.83
C LEU A 188 -22.37 4.59 0.91
N ALA A 189 -22.67 5.29 -0.19
CA ALA A 189 -23.85 6.14 -0.27
C ALA A 189 -25.17 5.36 -0.20
N THR A 190 -25.21 4.10 -0.64
CA THR A 190 -26.41 3.25 -0.45
C THR A 190 -26.71 2.97 1.02
N HIS A 191 -25.69 2.94 1.88
CA HIS A 191 -25.84 2.68 3.31
C HIS A 191 -26.02 3.96 4.13
N MET A 192 -25.35 5.05 3.74
CA MET A 192 -25.24 6.27 4.56
C MET A 192 -25.71 7.56 3.87
N GLY A 193 -26.28 7.46 2.66
CA GLY A 193 -26.61 8.62 1.81
C GLY A 193 -25.35 9.36 1.33
N ASP A 194 -25.52 10.59 0.85
CA ASP A 194 -24.42 11.35 0.24
C ASP A 194 -23.23 11.62 1.20
N TYR A 195 -23.46 11.58 2.51
CA TYR A 195 -22.39 11.63 3.51
C TYR A 195 -21.36 10.49 3.32
N GLY A 196 -21.80 9.32 2.88
CA GLY A 196 -20.90 8.20 2.55
C GLY A 196 -19.97 8.53 1.38
N ARG A 197 -20.50 9.13 0.31
CA ARG A 197 -19.72 9.56 -0.85
C ARG A 197 -18.63 10.57 -0.46
N MET A 198 -18.99 11.58 0.33
CA MET A 198 -18.06 12.58 0.84
C MET A 198 -17.01 11.97 1.77
N PHE A 199 -17.41 11.05 2.65
CA PHE A 199 -16.51 10.37 3.56
C PHE A 199 -15.45 9.56 2.81
N VAL A 200 -15.84 8.73 1.82
CA VAL A 200 -14.87 7.94 1.03
C VAL A 200 -13.91 8.87 0.30
N SER A 201 -14.38 10.00 -0.23
CA SER A 201 -13.52 10.96 -0.92
C SER A 201 -12.47 11.59 -0.01
N ILE A 202 -12.86 12.00 1.20
CA ILE A 202 -11.93 12.52 2.21
C ILE A 202 -10.96 11.42 2.67
N ALA A 203 -11.46 10.21 2.92
CA ALA A 203 -10.61 9.07 3.28
C ALA A 203 -9.60 8.79 2.17
N LEU A 204 -10.02 8.74 0.90
CA LEU A 204 -9.14 8.50 -0.23
C LEU A 204 -8.12 9.62 -0.42
N LEU A 205 -8.50 10.87 -0.20
CA LEU A 205 -7.55 11.99 -0.17
C LEU A 205 -6.43 11.72 0.83
N LEU A 206 -6.77 11.32 2.06
CA LEU A 206 -5.78 10.97 3.09
C LEU A 206 -4.94 9.74 2.70
N PHE A 207 -5.58 8.67 2.23
CA PHE A 207 -4.89 7.45 1.76
C PHE A 207 -3.94 7.78 0.61
N GLY A 208 -4.43 8.34 -0.49
CA GLY A 208 -3.63 8.66 -1.67
C GLY A 208 -2.50 9.64 -1.37
N PHE A 209 -2.74 10.65 -0.53
CA PHE A 209 -1.70 11.56 -0.06
C PHE A 209 -0.60 10.84 0.74
N SER A 210 -0.98 10.02 1.73
CA SER A 210 -0.02 9.26 2.53
C SER A 210 0.80 8.29 1.66
N THR A 211 0.15 7.66 0.69
CA THR A 211 0.79 6.76 -0.27
C THR A 211 1.77 7.51 -1.16
N ILE A 212 1.47 8.74 -1.61
CA ILE A 212 2.42 9.56 -2.36
C ILE A 212 3.67 9.88 -1.54
N LEU A 213 3.53 10.21 -0.25
CA LEU A 213 4.67 10.44 0.63
C LEU A 213 5.53 9.18 0.80
N TYR A 214 4.90 8.03 0.99
CA TYR A 214 5.57 6.73 1.05
C TYR A 214 6.28 6.38 -0.27
N ASN A 215 5.62 6.58 -1.40
CA ASN A 215 6.16 6.38 -2.74
C ASN A 215 7.39 7.26 -3.02
N TYR A 216 7.30 8.54 -2.62
CA TYR A 216 8.43 9.46 -2.70
C TYR A 216 9.60 8.96 -1.86
N TYR A 217 9.37 8.51 -0.62
CA TYR A 217 10.43 7.97 0.24
C TYR A 217 11.15 6.77 -0.42
N LEU A 218 10.41 5.82 -0.97
CA LEU A 218 10.98 4.68 -1.69
C LEU A 218 11.73 5.09 -2.97
N GLY A 219 11.21 6.10 -3.67
CA GLY A 219 11.87 6.73 -4.80
C GLY A 219 13.18 7.41 -4.40
N GLU A 220 13.19 8.18 -3.32
CA GLU A 220 14.37 8.86 -2.77
C GLU A 220 15.46 7.85 -2.38
N ASN A 221 15.10 6.72 -1.77
CA ASN A 221 16.03 5.62 -1.50
C ASN A 221 16.65 5.06 -2.80
N SER A 222 15.83 4.88 -3.84
CA SER A 222 16.30 4.39 -5.14
C SER A 222 17.23 5.39 -5.84
N VAL A 223 16.88 6.68 -5.83
CA VAL A 223 17.73 7.76 -6.37
C VAL A 223 19.04 7.83 -5.59
N SER A 224 18.99 7.69 -4.26
CA SER A 224 20.18 7.70 -3.40
C SER A 224 21.13 6.58 -3.76
N TYR A 225 20.59 5.38 -3.98
CA TYR A 225 21.36 4.22 -4.37
C TYR A 225 22.02 4.38 -5.75
N LEU A 226 21.30 4.94 -6.74
CA LEU A 226 21.79 5.12 -8.11
C LEU A 226 22.79 6.29 -8.24
N THR A 227 22.75 7.26 -7.33
CA THR A 227 23.53 8.52 -7.43
C THR A 227 24.67 8.62 -6.42
N LYS A 228 25.10 7.49 -5.83
CA LYS A 228 26.18 7.38 -4.82
C LYS A 228 27.51 8.05 -5.21
N SER A 229 27.73 8.43 -6.47
CA SER A 229 29.02 8.93 -7.00
C SER A 229 28.99 10.37 -7.56
N GLY A 230 27.98 11.20 -7.27
CA GLY A 230 27.85 12.52 -7.91
C GLY A 230 27.12 13.59 -7.10
N ASN A 231 26.60 14.62 -7.79
CA ASN A 231 25.90 15.79 -7.25
C ASN A 231 24.54 15.43 -6.62
N HIS A 232 24.57 14.64 -5.54
CA HIS A 232 23.43 13.99 -4.89
C HIS A 232 22.29 14.98 -4.58
N GLY A 233 22.62 16.17 -4.09
CA GLY A 233 21.63 17.22 -3.81
C GLY A 233 20.85 17.68 -5.04
N PHE A 234 21.50 17.76 -6.21
CA PHE A 234 20.83 18.10 -7.46
C PHE A 234 19.84 17.02 -7.88
N TYR A 235 20.24 15.74 -7.85
CA TYR A 235 19.35 14.63 -8.23
C TYR A 235 18.16 14.49 -7.28
N MET A 236 18.35 14.73 -5.99
CA MET A 236 17.25 14.72 -5.01
C MET A 236 16.26 15.84 -5.26
N ASN A 237 16.74 17.06 -5.50
CA ASN A 237 15.86 18.19 -5.81
C ASN A 237 15.15 18.00 -7.14
N ALA A 238 15.83 17.47 -8.15
CA ALA A 238 15.21 17.10 -9.43
C ALA A 238 14.10 16.06 -9.22
N PHE A 239 14.34 15.03 -8.40
CA PHE A 239 13.33 14.02 -8.09
C PHE A 239 12.12 14.60 -7.34
N ARG A 240 12.33 15.49 -6.36
CA ARG A 240 11.24 16.21 -5.68
C ARG A 240 10.38 17.01 -6.66
N VAL A 241 11.02 17.75 -7.58
CA VAL A 241 10.31 18.49 -8.63
C VAL A 241 9.53 17.55 -9.55
N ILE A 242 10.10 16.39 -9.91
CA ILE A 242 9.40 15.36 -10.69
C ILE A 242 8.14 14.89 -9.95
N ILE A 243 8.22 14.57 -8.66
CA ILE A 243 7.04 14.16 -7.87
C ILE A 243 5.94 15.23 -7.88
N ILE A 244 6.31 16.50 -7.70
CA ILE A 244 5.36 17.63 -7.74
C ILE A 244 4.70 17.71 -9.12
N CYS A 245 5.47 17.60 -10.20
CA CYS A 245 4.94 17.57 -11.56
C CYS A 245 4.01 16.37 -11.78
N LEU A 246 4.37 15.18 -11.30
CA LEU A 246 3.54 13.97 -11.41
C LEU A 246 2.23 14.09 -10.62
N CYS A 247 2.22 14.81 -9.50
CA CYS A 247 0.96 15.11 -8.80
C CYS A 247 0.04 15.96 -9.69
N CYS A 248 0.56 17.02 -10.33
CA CYS A 248 -0.23 17.86 -11.22
C CYS A 248 -0.69 17.12 -12.48
N THR A 249 0.21 16.40 -13.16
CA THR A 249 -0.11 15.72 -14.42
C THR A 249 -0.95 14.46 -14.19
N GLY A 250 -0.66 13.69 -13.14
CA GLY A 250 -1.43 12.50 -12.77
C GLY A 250 -2.90 12.80 -12.52
N ALA A 251 -3.23 13.97 -11.98
CA ALA A 251 -4.61 14.39 -11.79
C ALA A 251 -5.41 14.56 -13.09
N ILE A 252 -4.75 14.70 -14.25
CA ILE A 252 -5.39 15.02 -15.54
C ILE A 252 -5.24 13.87 -16.56
N LEU A 253 -4.31 12.95 -16.34
CA LEU A 253 -4.05 11.83 -17.25
C LEU A 253 -5.21 10.82 -17.28
N ASP A 254 -5.38 10.17 -18.43
CA ASP A 254 -6.40 9.14 -18.63
C ASP A 254 -6.11 7.84 -17.85
N LEU A 255 -7.18 7.25 -17.31
CA LEU A 255 -7.19 6.06 -16.45
C LEU A 255 -6.45 4.87 -17.08
N GLY A 256 -6.69 4.61 -18.38
CA GLY A 256 -6.22 3.36 -19.01
C GLY A 256 -4.69 3.27 -19.08
N THR A 257 -4.04 4.39 -19.42
CA THR A 257 -2.59 4.43 -19.62
C THR A 257 -1.83 4.35 -18.29
N VAL A 258 -2.31 5.07 -17.27
CA VAL A 258 -1.64 5.12 -15.95
C VAL A 258 -1.70 3.76 -15.25
N PHE A 259 -2.88 3.11 -15.26
CA PHE A 259 -3.01 1.77 -14.67
C PHE A 259 -2.19 0.73 -15.42
N ALA A 260 -2.21 0.72 -16.75
CA ALA A 260 -1.43 -0.25 -17.54
C ALA A 260 0.08 -0.13 -17.28
N PHE A 261 0.59 1.10 -17.17
CA PHE A 261 2.00 1.34 -16.82
C PHE A 261 2.33 0.93 -15.38
N ALA A 262 1.46 1.24 -14.42
CA ALA A 262 1.60 0.81 -13.03
C ALA A 262 1.61 -0.72 -12.92
N ASP A 263 0.69 -1.40 -13.60
CA ASP A 263 0.57 -2.85 -13.59
C ASP A 263 1.82 -3.53 -14.18
N LEU A 264 2.31 -3.02 -15.33
CA LEU A 264 3.51 -3.54 -15.96
C LEU A 264 4.75 -3.35 -15.08
N SER A 265 4.96 -2.14 -14.56
CA SER A 265 6.10 -1.83 -13.69
C SER A 265 6.05 -2.61 -12.37
N MET A 266 4.86 -2.80 -11.81
CA MET A 266 4.61 -3.64 -10.63
C MET A 266 4.96 -5.10 -10.90
N GLY A 267 4.50 -5.67 -12.02
CA GLY A 267 4.80 -7.05 -12.40
C GLY A 267 6.31 -7.30 -12.57
N LEU A 268 7.01 -6.37 -13.22
CA LEU A 268 8.47 -6.45 -13.37
C LEU A 268 9.20 -6.32 -12.03
N LEU A 269 8.75 -5.42 -11.15
CA LEU A 269 9.32 -5.27 -9.82
C LEU A 269 9.13 -6.55 -8.98
N ALA A 270 7.92 -7.11 -8.98
CA ALA A 270 7.60 -8.36 -8.29
C ALA A 270 8.49 -9.50 -8.79
N LEU A 271 8.67 -9.63 -10.11
CA LEU A 271 9.51 -10.67 -10.69
C LEU A 271 10.96 -10.58 -10.20
N VAL A 272 11.56 -9.38 -10.25
CA VAL A 272 12.94 -9.17 -9.80
C VAL A 272 13.07 -9.47 -8.30
N ASN A 273 12.14 -8.98 -7.49
CA ASN A 273 12.20 -9.16 -6.04
C ASN A 273 11.95 -10.61 -5.61
N LEU A 274 10.94 -11.28 -6.16
CA LEU A 274 10.66 -12.70 -5.86
C LEU A 274 11.82 -13.60 -6.27
N PHE A 275 12.48 -13.31 -7.39
CA PHE A 275 13.70 -14.01 -7.79
C PHE A 275 14.83 -13.82 -6.77
N ALA A 276 15.07 -12.59 -6.30
CA ALA A 276 16.06 -12.31 -5.27
C ALA A 276 15.71 -13.01 -3.93
N LEU A 277 14.44 -13.01 -3.52
CA LEU A 277 13.97 -13.72 -2.33
C LEU A 277 14.17 -15.23 -2.43
N ALA A 278 13.96 -15.82 -3.61
CA ALA A 278 14.22 -17.24 -3.84
C ALA A 278 15.71 -17.59 -3.65
N LEU A 279 16.62 -16.72 -4.11
CA LEU A 279 18.06 -16.89 -3.89
C LEU A 279 18.46 -16.72 -2.42
N LEU A 280 17.81 -15.79 -1.71
CA LEU A 280 18.06 -15.50 -0.29
C LEU A 280 17.29 -16.41 0.68
N PHE A 281 16.50 -17.36 0.18
CA PHE A 281 15.64 -18.20 1.02
C PHE A 281 16.39 -18.94 2.14
N LYS A 282 17.60 -19.44 1.85
CA LYS A 282 18.46 -20.11 2.85
C LYS A 282 18.89 -19.16 3.96
N VAL A 283 19.24 -17.93 3.61
CA VAL A 283 19.66 -16.88 4.56
C VAL A 283 18.48 -16.49 5.44
N ALA A 284 17.33 -16.19 4.84
CA ALA A 284 16.11 -15.85 5.56
C ALA A 284 15.70 -16.96 6.55
N LYS A 285 15.77 -18.23 6.13
CA LYS A 285 15.48 -19.38 7.01
C LYS A 285 16.45 -19.49 8.18
N ARG A 286 17.74 -19.22 7.99
CA ARG A 286 18.75 -19.24 9.06
C ARG A 286 18.50 -18.13 10.09
N VAL A 287 18.21 -16.92 9.62
CA VAL A 287 17.88 -15.77 10.50
C VAL A 287 16.58 -16.01 11.26
N MET A 288 15.56 -16.59 10.62
CA MET A 288 14.31 -16.94 11.31
C MET A 288 14.51 -18.05 12.34
N LYS A 289 15.31 -19.08 12.01
CA LYS A 289 15.65 -20.15 12.95
C LYS A 289 16.34 -19.61 14.20
N ASP A 290 17.26 -18.65 14.04
CA ASP A 290 17.91 -18.00 15.18
C ASP A 290 16.88 -17.33 16.11
N PHE A 291 15.94 -16.57 15.54
CA PHE A 291 14.85 -15.95 16.29
C PHE A 291 14.00 -16.97 17.06
N ASP A 292 13.59 -18.05 16.39
CA ASP A 292 12.75 -19.09 16.95
C ASP A 292 13.45 -19.88 18.06
N ASP A 293 14.74 -20.17 17.88
CA ASP A 293 15.55 -20.89 18.87
C ASP A 293 15.70 -20.04 20.15
N GLN A 294 16.02 -18.75 20.04
CA GLN A 294 16.05 -17.83 21.18
C GLN A 294 14.69 -17.73 21.90
N ARG A 295 13.58 -17.71 21.16
CA ARG A 295 12.22 -17.74 21.75
C ARG A 295 11.95 -19.02 22.53
N LYS A 296 12.37 -20.18 22.00
CA LYS A 296 12.22 -21.48 22.67
C LYS A 296 13.05 -21.59 23.94
N GLU A 297 14.20 -20.95 23.98
CA GLU A 297 15.07 -20.85 25.16
C GLU A 297 14.49 -19.91 26.25
N GLY A 298 13.35 -19.27 25.99
CA GLY A 298 12.66 -18.40 26.94
C GLY A 298 13.08 -16.93 26.84
N ASN A 299 13.90 -16.55 25.86
CA ASN A 299 14.23 -15.14 25.62
C ASN A 299 12.99 -14.41 25.07
N LYS A 300 12.47 -13.46 25.84
CA LYS A 300 11.29 -12.65 25.46
C LYS A 300 11.61 -11.62 24.37
N THR A 301 12.87 -11.24 24.23
CA THR A 301 13.36 -10.23 23.29
C THR A 301 14.59 -10.79 22.57
N PRO A 302 14.41 -11.63 21.55
CA PRO A 302 15.52 -12.12 20.74
C PRO A 302 16.34 -10.97 20.17
N THR A 303 17.67 -11.12 20.22
CA THR A 303 18.64 -10.13 19.75
C THR A 303 19.47 -10.72 18.62
N PHE A 304 19.72 -9.94 17.57
CA PHE A 304 20.51 -10.36 16.44
C PHE A 304 21.97 -10.02 16.65
N GLU A 305 22.80 -11.05 16.66
CA GLU A 305 24.25 -10.90 16.80
C GLU A 305 24.90 -11.08 15.43
N ALA A 306 25.34 -9.98 14.81
CA ALA A 306 25.98 -10.01 13.49
C ALA A 306 27.21 -10.96 13.44
N VAL A 307 27.88 -11.16 14.58
CA VAL A 307 29.01 -12.09 14.75
C VAL A 307 28.62 -13.54 14.46
N ARG A 308 27.36 -13.94 14.64
CA ARG A 308 26.86 -15.29 14.33
C ARG A 308 26.55 -15.50 12.83
N PHE A 309 26.71 -14.44 12.03
CA PHE A 309 26.41 -14.38 10.59
C PHE A 309 27.56 -13.73 9.79
N GLN A 310 28.82 -14.01 10.15
CA GLN A 310 30.00 -13.45 9.48
C GLN A 310 30.11 -13.80 7.99
N ASP A 311 29.42 -14.85 7.53
CA ASP A 311 29.32 -15.20 6.12
C ASP A 311 28.42 -14.25 5.31
N LEU A 312 27.68 -13.37 5.97
CA LEU A 312 26.87 -12.33 5.35
C LEU A 312 27.63 -11.00 5.35
N GLU A 313 27.52 -10.23 4.27
CA GLU A 313 28.05 -8.86 4.17
C GLU A 313 27.18 -7.89 4.99
N LEU A 314 27.31 -7.96 6.31
CA LEU A 314 26.58 -7.12 7.26
C LEU A 314 27.39 -5.90 7.66
N ASP A 315 26.74 -4.75 7.73
CA ASP A 315 27.28 -3.59 8.42
C ASP A 315 27.21 -3.83 9.93
N GLN A 316 28.38 -3.91 10.58
CA GLN A 316 28.46 -4.16 12.02
C GLN A 316 28.08 -2.94 12.85
N GLU A 317 28.22 -1.72 12.32
CA GLU A 317 27.80 -0.51 13.03
C GLU A 317 26.27 -0.46 13.18
N SER A 318 25.55 -1.02 12.22
CA SER A 318 24.09 -1.17 12.25
C SER A 318 23.58 -2.19 13.27
N TRP A 319 24.44 -3.08 13.80
CA TRP A 319 24.08 -4.14 14.76
C TRP A 319 25.06 -4.22 15.94
N PRO A 320 25.06 -3.23 16.84
CA PRO A 320 26.01 -3.16 17.95
C PRO A 320 25.79 -4.30 18.94
N THR A 321 26.89 -4.88 19.45
CA THR A 321 26.86 -5.96 20.44
C THR A 321 26.51 -5.43 21.84
N ASN A 322 25.26 -5.65 22.26
CA ASN A 322 24.66 -5.76 23.60
C ASN A 322 25.04 -4.85 24.80
N ASP A 323 25.99 -3.92 24.72
CA ASP A 323 26.29 -3.00 25.84
C ASP A 323 25.60 -1.62 25.73
N SER A 324 24.93 -1.32 24.62
CA SER A 324 24.31 0.00 24.36
C SER A 324 22.77 0.02 24.43
N HIS A 325 22.12 -1.09 24.77
CA HIS A 325 20.65 -1.22 24.77
C HIS A 325 20.03 -1.33 26.17
N ARG A 326 20.73 -0.88 27.21
CA ARG A 326 20.14 -0.65 28.55
C ARG A 326 19.85 0.82 28.79
#